data_AF-A0A8T0EQQ2-F1
#
_entry.id   AF-A0A8T0EQQ2-F1
#
_cell.length_a   1.000
_cell.length_b   1.000
_cell.length_c   1.000
_cell.angle_alpha   90.00
_cell.angle_beta   90.00
_cell.angle_gamma   90.00
#
_symmetry.space_group_name_H-M   'P 1'
#
loop_
_entity.id
_entity.type
_entity.pdbx_description
1 polymer ?
#
loop_
_entity_poly.entity_id
_entity_poly.type
_entity_poly.pdbx_seq_one_letter_code
_entity_poly.pdbx_strand_id
1 'polypeptide(L)'
;MSTHNGSAFTELIHDLLHYALPRYGLEWEEPHIRNSIKVFREEFGEAVILFRERHANEFKSRMLRISGMECPEDVFQYIALFCKSTFKGNAPLMELFIFCAFLLDLTIYCLRLYSLELYTEVIDDTSAVFDEYVQQYFTVVGGWYALYHVAAQYTSYACLLTKLNSSVFSAVGRAEADII
;
A
#
# COMPACT_ATOMS: atom_id res chain seq x y z
N MET A 1 20.92 3.79 18.07
CA MET A 1 19.92 2.73 17.76
C MET A 1 19.37 2.99 16.37
N SER A 2 19.23 1.97 15.53
CA SER A 2 18.67 2.12 14.17
C SER A 2 17.18 2.46 14.26
N THR A 3 16.74 3.48 13.51
CA THR A 3 15.32 3.83 13.31
C THR A 3 14.65 2.95 12.25
N HIS A 4 15.37 1.98 11.67
CA HIS A 4 14.87 0.99 10.72
C HIS A 4 14.65 -0.35 11.44
N ASN A 5 13.54 -0.46 12.17
CA ASN A 5 13.18 -1.67 12.93
C ASN A 5 11.68 -1.98 12.74
N GLY A 6 11.28 -3.22 13.07
CA GLY A 6 9.90 -3.67 12.92
C GLY A 6 8.87 -2.78 13.61
N SER A 7 9.17 -2.23 14.79
CA SER A 7 8.27 -1.31 15.51
C SER A 7 7.99 -0.04 14.71
N ALA A 8 9.03 0.61 14.18
CA ALA A 8 8.89 1.81 13.35
C ALA A 8 8.14 1.51 12.03
N PHE A 9 8.29 0.29 11.51
CA PHE A 9 7.55 -0.15 10.33
C PHE A 9 6.06 -0.36 10.62
N THR A 10 5.72 -1.07 11.70
CA THR A 10 4.32 -1.23 12.14
C THR A 10 3.65 0.13 12.36
N GLU A 11 4.36 1.09 12.95
CA GLU A 11 3.83 2.44 13.14
C GLU A 11 3.64 3.20 11.83
N LEU A 12 4.58 3.07 10.87
CA LEU A 12 4.39 3.61 9.51
C LEU A 12 3.12 3.06 8.85
N ILE A 13 2.84 1.77 9.04
CA ILE A 13 1.67 1.10 8.49
C ILE A 13 0.39 1.62 9.14
N HIS A 14 0.37 1.75 10.47
CA HIS A 14 -0.76 2.39 11.16
C HIS A 14 -0.99 3.83 10.68
N ASP A 15 0.07 4.62 10.52
CA ASP A 15 -0.03 5.99 9.99
C ASP A 15 -0.62 5.99 8.57
N LEU A 16 -0.15 5.08 7.71
CA LEU A 16 -0.66 4.91 6.35
C LEU A 16 -2.16 4.58 6.36
N LEU A 17 -2.60 3.63 7.20
CA LEU A 17 -4.00 3.24 7.27
C LEU A 17 -4.87 4.37 7.80
N HIS A 18 -4.42 5.06 8.86
CA HIS A 18 -5.11 6.24 9.39
C HIS A 18 -5.25 7.34 8.33
N TYR A 19 -4.20 7.55 7.53
CA TYR A 19 -4.20 8.51 6.44
C TYR A 19 -5.12 8.10 5.28
N ALA A 20 -5.10 6.83 4.89
CA ALA A 20 -5.73 6.35 3.66
C ALA A 20 -7.21 5.99 3.82
N LEU A 21 -7.60 5.32 4.92
CA LEU A 21 -8.95 4.78 5.12
C LEU A 21 -10.09 5.83 5.02
N PRO A 22 -9.94 7.07 5.53
CA PRO A 22 -10.98 8.09 5.40
C PRO A 22 -11.35 8.41 3.95
N ARG A 23 -10.42 8.26 3.00
CA ARG A 23 -10.70 8.45 1.56
C ARG A 23 -11.64 7.39 0.98
N TYR A 24 -11.80 6.28 1.68
CA TYR A 24 -12.70 5.17 1.31
C TYR A 24 -14.00 5.18 2.15
N GLY A 25 -14.25 6.24 2.92
CA GLY A 25 -15.42 6.36 3.79
C GLY A 25 -15.38 5.39 4.97
N LEU A 26 -14.17 4.98 5.38
CA LEU A 26 -13.96 4.11 6.53
C LEU A 26 -13.30 4.90 7.65
N GLU A 27 -13.85 4.77 8.85
CA GLU A 27 -13.24 5.25 10.07
C GLU A 27 -12.54 4.08 10.76
N TRP A 28 -11.37 4.36 11.34
CA TRP A 28 -10.61 3.39 12.08
C TRP A 28 -10.17 4.01 13.40
N GLU A 29 -10.69 3.46 14.49
CA GLU A 29 -10.23 3.78 15.84
C GLU A 29 -9.00 2.94 16.13
N GLU A 30 -7.87 3.62 16.30
CA GLU A 30 -6.59 2.97 16.55
C GLU A 30 -6.63 2.24 17.92
N PRO A 31 -6.28 0.93 17.97
CA PRO A 31 -6.44 0.14 19.18
C PRO A 31 -5.37 0.44 20.25
N HIS A 32 -4.31 1.20 19.96
CA HIS A 32 -3.13 1.31 20.82
C HIS A 32 -2.60 2.73 20.99
N ILE A 33 -2.05 2.99 22.19
CA ILE A 33 -1.34 4.23 22.52
C ILE A 33 0.03 4.20 21.82
N ARG A 34 0.21 5.11 20.86
CA ARG A 34 1.45 5.23 20.08
C ARG A 34 2.55 5.90 20.89
N ASN A 35 3.76 5.34 20.87
CA ASN A 35 4.87 5.78 21.72
C ASN A 35 6.07 6.35 20.94
N SER A 36 5.98 6.64 19.64
CA SER A 36 7.19 6.90 18.83
C SER A 36 7.20 8.13 17.90
N ILE A 37 8.38 8.30 17.31
CA ILE A 37 8.82 9.27 16.32
C ILE A 37 7.95 9.16 15.06
N LYS A 38 7.25 10.24 14.69
CA LYS A 38 6.56 10.36 13.40
C LYS A 38 7.54 10.14 12.24
N VAL A 39 7.57 8.92 11.71
CA VAL A 39 8.32 8.58 10.50
C VAL A 39 7.50 8.86 9.26
N PHE A 40 6.17 8.74 9.32
CA PHE A 40 5.28 8.88 8.18
C PHE A 40 5.34 10.26 7.52
N ARG A 41 5.21 10.25 6.19
CA ARG A 41 5.06 11.44 5.36
C ARG A 41 3.90 11.24 4.39
N GLU A 42 3.12 12.30 4.19
CA GLU A 42 1.91 12.25 3.37
C GLU A 42 2.21 11.84 1.92
N GLU A 43 3.36 12.23 1.37
CA GLU A 43 3.77 11.87 0.01
C GLU A 43 3.88 10.35 -0.17
N PHE A 44 4.25 9.61 0.89
CA PHE A 44 4.23 8.16 0.86
C PHE A 44 2.80 7.61 0.83
N GLY A 45 1.91 8.16 1.66
CA GLY A 45 0.49 7.79 1.65
C GLY A 45 -0.16 8.01 0.28
N GLU A 46 0.06 9.18 -0.32
CA GLU A 46 -0.43 9.51 -1.66
C GLU A 46 0.12 8.56 -2.73
N ALA A 47 1.44 8.28 -2.68
CA ALA A 47 2.05 7.35 -3.64
C ALA A 47 1.44 5.95 -3.55
N VAL A 48 1.17 5.44 -2.35
CA VAL A 48 0.53 4.13 -2.15
C VAL A 48 -0.90 4.12 -2.70
N ILE A 49 -1.70 5.16 -2.42
CA ILE A 49 -3.08 5.28 -2.92
C ILE A 49 -3.08 5.31 -4.46
N LEU A 50 -2.26 6.18 -5.06
CA LEU A 50 -2.14 6.29 -6.51
C LEU A 50 -1.65 5.00 -7.15
N PHE A 51 -0.72 4.31 -6.50
CA PHE A 51 -0.25 2.99 -6.96
C PHE A 51 -1.41 2.00 -6.98
N ARG A 52 -2.13 1.87 -5.86
CA ARG A 52 -3.30 0.99 -5.76
C ARG A 52 -4.34 1.31 -6.84
N GLU A 53 -4.69 2.57 -7.04
CA GLU A 53 -5.69 2.99 -8.05
C GLU A 53 -5.28 2.60 -9.47
N ARG A 54 -4.01 2.83 -9.84
CA ARG A 54 -3.48 2.45 -11.15
C ARG A 54 -3.47 0.95 -11.38
N HIS A 55 -3.34 0.18 -10.31
CA HIS A 55 -3.29 -1.28 -10.32
C HIS A 55 -4.60 -1.90 -9.79
N ALA A 56 -5.72 -1.16 -9.79
CA ALA A 56 -6.95 -1.56 -9.11
C ALA A 56 -7.52 -2.92 -9.58
N ASN A 57 -7.37 -3.26 -10.86
CA ASN A 57 -7.82 -4.56 -11.38
C ASN A 57 -7.04 -5.74 -10.80
N GLU A 58 -5.72 -5.56 -10.61
CA GLU A 58 -4.88 -6.58 -9.99
C GLU A 58 -5.30 -6.79 -8.54
N PHE A 59 -5.37 -5.71 -7.76
CA PHE A 59 -5.75 -5.80 -6.35
C PHE A 59 -7.18 -6.31 -6.16
N LYS A 60 -8.13 -5.90 -7.02
CA LYS A 60 -9.48 -6.46 -7.03
C LYS A 60 -9.46 -7.97 -7.25
N SER A 61 -8.63 -8.47 -8.16
CA SER A 61 -8.52 -9.91 -8.44
C SER A 61 -7.94 -10.67 -7.24
N ARG A 62 -7.02 -10.05 -6.50
CA ARG A 62 -6.47 -10.61 -5.25
C ARG A 62 -7.53 -10.67 -4.15
N MET A 63 -8.30 -9.59 -3.96
CA MET A 63 -9.38 -9.57 -2.96
C MET A 63 -10.50 -10.57 -3.29
N LEU A 64 -10.83 -10.75 -4.58
CA LEU A 64 -11.78 -11.80 -5.00
C LEU A 64 -11.28 -13.19 -4.63
N ARG A 65 -9.97 -13.46 -4.78
CA ARG A 65 -9.38 -14.73 -4.38
C ARG A 65 -9.45 -14.94 -2.87
N ILE A 66 -9.16 -13.91 -2.07
CA ILE A 66 -9.29 -13.95 -0.61
C ILE A 66 -10.75 -14.21 -0.20
N SER A 67 -11.71 -13.54 -0.85
CA SER A 67 -13.14 -13.73 -0.56
C SER A 67 -13.69 -15.12 -0.88
N GLY A 68 -12.97 -15.90 -1.70
CA GLY A 68 -13.31 -17.28 -2.02
C GLY A 68 -12.68 -18.32 -1.08
N MET A 69 -11.89 -17.90 -0.10
CA MET A 69 -11.24 -18.80 0.87
C MET A 69 -12.20 -19.09 2.03
N GLU A 70 -12.34 -20.37 2.38
CA GLU A 70 -13.30 -20.82 3.40
C GLU A 70 -12.69 -20.81 4.81
N CYS A 71 -11.36 -20.89 4.93
CA CYS A 71 -10.67 -20.87 6.22
C CYS A 71 -9.67 -19.70 6.33
N PRO A 72 -9.49 -19.12 7.54
CA PRO A 72 -8.49 -18.08 7.79
C PRO A 72 -7.07 -18.53 7.43
N GLU A 73 -6.74 -19.80 7.65
CA GLU A 73 -5.41 -20.36 7.35
C GLU A 73 -5.05 -20.23 5.87
N ASP A 74 -6.00 -20.37 4.96
CA ASP A 74 -5.77 -20.18 3.52
C ASP A 74 -5.45 -18.72 3.20
N VAL A 75 -6.07 -17.77 3.92
CA VAL A 75 -5.79 -16.34 3.79
C VAL A 75 -4.37 -16.05 4.23
N PHE A 76 -3.94 -16.56 5.38
CA PHE A 76 -2.57 -16.38 5.88
C PHE A 76 -1.53 -17.01 4.96
N GLN A 77 -1.79 -18.22 4.45
CA GLN A 77 -0.92 -18.86 3.46
C GLN A 77 -0.83 -18.04 2.16
N TYR A 78 -1.95 -17.44 1.72
CA TYR A 78 -1.96 -16.57 0.56
C TYR A 78 -1.16 -15.28 0.79
N ILE A 79 -1.27 -14.67 1.96
CA ILE A 79 -0.49 -13.47 2.34
C ILE A 79 1.00 -13.81 2.37
N ALA A 80 1.39 -14.92 3.00
CA ALA A 80 2.78 -15.37 3.01
C ALA A 80 3.34 -15.61 1.59
N LEU A 81 2.55 -16.26 0.73
CA LEU A 81 2.91 -16.45 -0.69
C LEU A 81 3.03 -15.12 -1.42
N PHE A 82 2.13 -14.17 -1.14
CA PHE A 82 2.18 -12.83 -1.71
C PHE A 82 3.46 -12.10 -1.32
N CYS A 83 3.82 -12.08 -0.03
CA CYS A 83 5.06 -11.48 0.47
C CYS A 83 6.28 -12.07 -0.22
N LYS A 84 6.40 -13.41 -0.24
CA LYS A 84 7.50 -14.11 -0.92
C LYS A 84 7.58 -13.82 -2.42
N SER A 85 6.44 -13.66 -3.09
CA SER A 85 6.39 -13.35 -4.52
C SER A 85 6.69 -11.88 -4.84
N THR A 86 6.46 -10.99 -3.87
CA THR A 86 6.62 -9.54 -4.02
C THR A 86 8.06 -9.13 -3.73
N PHE A 87 8.59 -9.56 -2.59
CA PHE A 87 9.91 -9.14 -2.13
C PHE A 87 11.02 -10.00 -2.76
N LYS A 88 11.42 -9.63 -3.97
CA LYS A 88 12.51 -10.28 -4.72
C LYS A 88 13.84 -9.51 -4.59
N GLY A 89 13.81 -8.30 -4.03
CA GLY A 89 14.99 -7.45 -3.90
C GLY A 89 15.40 -6.75 -5.19
N ASN A 90 14.59 -6.82 -6.25
CA ASN A 90 14.91 -6.20 -7.54
C ASN A 90 14.58 -4.71 -7.54
N ALA A 91 13.47 -4.34 -6.87
CA ALA A 91 13.04 -2.95 -6.72
C ALA A 91 12.48 -2.73 -5.30
N PRO A 92 13.32 -2.77 -4.24
CA PRO A 92 12.85 -2.90 -2.86
C PRO A 92 11.82 -1.85 -2.42
N LEU A 93 11.98 -0.59 -2.85
CA LEU A 93 11.05 0.49 -2.50
C LEU A 93 9.71 0.39 -3.24
N MET A 94 9.70 -0.12 -4.48
CA MET A 94 8.47 -0.38 -5.23
C MET A 94 7.76 -1.65 -4.75
N GLU A 95 8.52 -2.68 -4.37
CA GLU A 95 8.01 -3.89 -3.71
C GLU A 95 7.30 -3.52 -2.40
N LEU A 96 7.85 -2.57 -1.64
CA LEU A 96 7.18 -2.02 -0.47
C LEU A 96 5.87 -1.29 -0.81
N PHE A 97 5.80 -0.53 -1.91
CA PHE A 97 4.53 0.09 -2.34
C PHE A 97 3.47 -0.96 -2.66
N ILE A 98 3.86 -2.04 -3.34
CA ILE A 98 2.97 -3.16 -3.66
C ILE A 98 2.42 -3.79 -2.38
N PHE A 99 3.29 -4.03 -1.40
CA PHE A 99 2.89 -4.60 -0.11
C PHE A 99 1.94 -3.67 0.66
N CYS A 100 2.27 -2.38 0.78
CA CYS A 100 1.43 -1.40 1.47
C CYS A 100 0.06 -1.21 0.79
N ALA A 101 0.01 -1.24 -0.54
CA ALA A 101 -1.24 -1.18 -1.30
C ALA A 101 -2.11 -2.43 -1.09
N PHE A 102 -1.48 -3.61 -1.06
CA PHE A 102 -2.17 -4.87 -0.74
C PHE A 102 -2.76 -4.83 0.67
N LEU A 103 -1.96 -4.38 1.64
CA LEU A 103 -2.37 -4.29 3.03
C LEU A 103 -3.54 -3.33 3.20
N LEU A 104 -3.51 -2.17 2.54
CA LEU A 104 -4.64 -1.23 2.53
C LEU A 104 -5.93 -1.88 2.02
N ASP A 105 -5.88 -2.63 0.91
CA ASP A 105 -7.06 -3.33 0.39
C ASP A 105 -7.56 -4.43 1.32
N LEU A 106 -6.64 -5.17 1.94
CA LEU A 106 -6.98 -6.18 2.93
C LEU A 106 -7.62 -5.57 4.17
N THR A 107 -7.11 -4.44 4.67
CA THR A 107 -7.73 -3.71 5.78
C THR A 107 -9.11 -3.19 5.41
N ILE A 108 -9.28 -2.59 4.22
CA ILE A 108 -10.60 -2.16 3.72
C ILE A 108 -11.58 -3.35 3.68
N TYR A 109 -11.11 -4.51 3.21
CA TYR A 109 -11.89 -5.74 3.16
C TYR A 109 -12.31 -6.21 4.57
N CYS A 110 -11.37 -6.32 5.51
CA CYS A 110 -11.63 -6.75 6.89
C CYS A 110 -12.62 -5.80 7.60
N LEU A 111 -12.44 -4.49 7.46
CA LEU A 111 -13.33 -3.49 8.06
C LEU A 111 -14.75 -3.57 7.51
N ARG A 112 -14.91 -3.76 6.19
CA ARG A 112 -16.23 -3.90 5.56
C ARG A 112 -16.97 -5.18 5.96
N LEU A 113 -16.24 -6.21 6.35
CA LEU A 113 -16.79 -7.48 6.82
C LEU A 113 -16.89 -7.57 8.35
N TYR A 114 -16.50 -6.53 9.09
CA TYR A 114 -16.41 -6.54 10.55
C TYR A 114 -15.52 -7.67 11.10
N SER A 115 -14.51 -8.11 10.35
CA SER A 115 -13.58 -9.16 10.75
C SER A 115 -12.33 -8.56 11.41
N LEU A 116 -12.49 -8.16 12.68
CA LEU A 116 -11.41 -7.51 13.45
C LEU A 116 -10.29 -8.47 13.86
N GLU A 117 -10.59 -9.77 13.98
CA GLU A 117 -9.60 -10.81 14.29
C GLU A 117 -8.57 -10.95 13.15
N LEU A 118 -9.05 -11.15 11.92
CA LEU A 118 -8.20 -11.22 10.73
C LEU A 118 -7.37 -9.94 10.55
N TYR A 119 -7.97 -8.77 10.83
CA TYR A 119 -7.25 -7.51 10.80
C TYR A 119 -6.08 -7.47 11.81
N THR A 120 -6.35 -7.80 13.08
CA THR A 120 -5.33 -7.75 14.14
C THR A 120 -4.15 -8.65 13.81
N GLU A 121 -4.42 -9.89 13.41
CA GLU A 121 -3.37 -10.86 13.06
C GLU A 121 -2.52 -10.38 11.86
N VAL A 122 -3.17 -9.83 10.82
CA VAL A 122 -2.45 -9.30 9.65
C VAL A 122 -1.55 -8.12 10.01
N ILE A 123 -1.99 -7.25 10.93
CA ILE A 123 -1.21 -6.09 11.35
C ILE A 123 -0.06 -6.50 12.28
N ASP A 124 -0.27 -7.46 13.17
CA ASP A 124 0.78 -7.97 14.06
C ASP A 124 1.93 -8.60 13.25
N ASP A 125 1.59 -9.32 12.17
CA ASP A 125 2.54 -9.96 11.26
C ASP A 125 3.35 -8.97 10.40
N THR A 126 2.93 -7.70 10.33
CA THR A 126 3.63 -6.69 9.53
C THR A 126 5.07 -6.44 10.02
N SER A 127 5.30 -6.61 11.32
CA SER A 127 6.64 -6.52 11.92
C SER A 127 7.56 -7.65 11.42
N ALA A 128 7.04 -8.88 11.36
CA ALA A 128 7.75 -10.05 10.83
C ALA A 128 8.06 -9.89 9.34
N VAL A 129 7.13 -9.34 8.55
CA VAL A 129 7.39 -9.03 7.13
C VAL A 129 8.55 -8.05 6.97
N PHE A 130 8.63 -7.03 7.84
CA PHE A 130 9.74 -6.09 7.80
C PHE A 130 11.07 -6.78 8.06
N ASP A 131 11.15 -7.55 9.16
CA ASP A 131 12.40 -8.19 9.58
C ASP A 131 12.85 -9.26 8.57
N GLU A 132 11.93 -10.02 7.99
CA GLU A 132 12.24 -11.09 7.03
C GLU A 132 12.60 -10.55 5.64
N TYR A 133 11.82 -9.60 5.10
CA TYR A 133 11.90 -9.23 3.69
C TYR A 133 12.47 -7.83 3.43
N VAL A 134 12.20 -6.88 4.32
CA VAL A 134 12.43 -5.44 4.03
C VAL A 134 13.75 -4.96 4.62
N GLN A 135 14.05 -5.32 5.86
CA GLN A 135 15.10 -4.70 6.68
C GLN A 135 16.48 -4.68 6.00
N GLN A 136 16.89 -5.82 5.41
CA GLN A 136 18.21 -5.99 4.81
C GLN A 136 18.41 -5.02 3.64
N TYR A 137 17.44 -4.92 2.74
CA TYR A 137 17.54 -4.06 1.57
C TYR A 137 17.22 -2.61 1.89
N PHE A 138 16.28 -2.37 2.81
CA PHE A 138 15.82 -1.03 3.17
C PHE A 138 16.96 -0.16 3.70
N THR A 139 17.82 -0.74 4.53
CA THR A 139 19.00 -0.03 5.03
C THR A 139 20.01 0.28 3.93
N VAL A 140 20.20 -0.65 2.98
CA VAL A 140 21.16 -0.50 1.87
C VAL A 140 20.72 0.58 0.87
N VAL A 141 19.42 0.69 0.59
CA VAL A 141 18.88 1.65 -0.40
C VAL A 141 18.67 3.06 0.15
N GLY A 142 19.05 3.34 1.40
CA GLY A 142 18.94 4.68 2.01
C GLY A 142 17.71 4.89 2.91
N GLY A 143 17.01 3.82 3.27
CA GLY A 143 15.96 3.79 4.28
C GLY A 143 14.79 4.75 4.01
N TRP A 144 14.29 5.36 5.09
CA TRP A 144 13.13 6.28 5.03
C TRP A 144 13.33 7.43 4.04
N TYR A 145 14.54 7.99 3.95
CA TYR A 145 14.83 9.10 3.04
C TYR A 145 14.61 8.69 1.58
N ALA A 146 15.17 7.55 1.17
CA ALA A 146 15.02 7.05 -0.19
C ALA A 146 13.58 6.67 -0.51
N LEU A 147 12.86 6.10 0.45
CA LEU A 147 11.44 5.79 0.33
C LEU A 147 10.62 7.05 -0.03
N TYR A 148 10.81 8.14 0.71
CA TYR A 148 10.06 9.37 0.48
C TYR A 148 10.45 10.08 -0.81
N HIS A 149 11.72 9.99 -1.20
CA HIS A 149 12.14 10.51 -2.49
C HIS A 149 11.48 9.76 -3.66
N VAL A 150 11.45 8.42 -3.61
CA VAL A 150 10.76 7.59 -4.61
C VAL A 150 9.25 7.86 -4.60
N ALA A 151 8.64 8.04 -3.43
CA ALA A 151 7.22 8.38 -3.32
C ALA A 151 6.87 9.70 -4.00
N ALA A 152 7.66 10.75 -3.77
CA ALA A 152 7.47 12.04 -4.42
C ALA A 152 7.63 11.94 -5.96
N GLN A 153 8.63 11.18 -6.42
CA GLN A 153 8.84 10.93 -7.85
C GLN A 153 7.66 10.15 -8.46
N TYR A 154 7.19 9.10 -7.79
CA TYR A 154 6.07 8.29 -8.26
C TYR A 154 4.79 9.11 -8.36
N THR A 155 4.49 9.91 -7.33
CA THR A 155 3.32 10.80 -7.30
C THR A 155 3.35 11.77 -8.47
N SER A 156 4.50 12.43 -8.69
CA SER A 156 4.69 13.35 -9.81
C SER A 156 4.47 12.67 -11.16
N TYR A 157 5.05 11.49 -11.34
CA TYR A 157 4.88 10.68 -12.56
C TYR A 157 3.43 10.25 -12.79
N ALA A 158 2.76 9.74 -11.77
CA ALA A 158 1.36 9.30 -11.85
C ALA A 158 0.43 10.47 -12.20
N CYS A 159 0.61 11.63 -11.56
CA CYS A 159 -0.15 12.84 -11.89
C CYS A 159 0.06 13.30 -13.33
N LEU A 160 1.29 13.22 -13.86
CA LEU A 160 1.58 13.56 -15.25
C LEU A 160 0.86 12.62 -16.21
N LEU A 161 0.88 11.30 -15.97
CA LEU A 161 0.17 10.33 -16.80
C LEU A 161 -1.34 10.59 -16.84
N THR A 162 -1.95 10.89 -15.69
CA THR A 162 -3.37 11.22 -15.63
C THR A 162 -3.71 12.47 -16.46
N LYS A 163 -2.88 13.51 -16.37
CA LYS A 163 -3.02 14.74 -17.17
C LYS A 163 -2.84 14.50 -18.68
N LEU A 164 -1.88 13.65 -19.06
CA LEU A 164 -1.66 13.30 -20.46
C LEU A 164 -2.87 12.53 -21.02
N ASN A 165 -3.36 11.53 -20.30
CA ASN A 165 -4.52 10.76 -20.74
C ASN A 165 -5.77 11.65 -20.87
N SER A 166 -6.05 12.53 -19.91
CA SER A 166 -7.20 13.45 -20.01
C SER A 166 -7.07 14.45 -21.18
N SER A 167 -5.86 14.91 -21.49
CA SER A 167 -5.61 15.79 -22.64
C SER A 167 -5.83 15.08 -23.98
N VAL A 168 -5.44 13.81 -24.10
CA VAL A 168 -5.66 13.01 -25.32
C VAL A 168 -7.15 12.77 -25.55
N PHE A 169 -7.92 12.39 -24.51
CA PHE A 169 -9.37 12.23 -24.63
C PHE A 169 -10.07 13.55 -24.99
N SER A 170 -9.59 14.69 -24.47
CA SER A 170 -10.14 16.01 -24.84
C SER A 170 -9.82 16.44 -26.27
N ALA A 171 -8.69 15.99 -26.83
CA ALA A 171 -8.31 16.26 -28.22
C ALA A 171 -9.06 15.38 -29.22
N VAL A 172 -9.26 14.09 -28.90
CA VAL A 172 -10.05 13.17 -29.73
C VAL A 172 -11.52 13.59 -29.77
N GLY A 173 -12.10 14.03 -28.64
CA GLY A 173 -13.48 14.53 -28.60
C GLY A 173 -13.70 15.86 -29.36
N ARG A 174 -12.65 16.63 -29.65
CA ARG A 174 -12.74 17.81 -30.53
C ARG A 174 -12.59 17.43 -32.01
N ALA A 175 -11.71 16.49 -32.34
CA ALA A 175 -11.55 16.02 -33.70
C ALA A 175 -12.81 15.35 -34.26
N GLU A 176 -13.62 14.69 -33.42
CA GLU A 176 -14.92 14.13 -33.83
C GLU A 176 -16.03 15.19 -33.98
N ALA A 177 -15.91 16.34 -33.31
CA ALA A 177 -16.86 17.44 -33.42
C ALA A 177 -16.63 18.32 -34.66
N ASP A 178 -15.42 18.29 -35.25
CA ASP A 178 -15.06 19.05 -36.45
C ASP A 178 -15.29 18.26 -37.77
N ILE A 179 -15.88 17.07 -37.71
CA ILE A 179 -16.18 16.19 -38.87
C ILE A 179 -17.69 16.12 -39.21
N ILE A 180 -18.54 16.89 -38.52
CA ILE A 180 -20.01 16.94 -38.76
C ILE A 180 -20.44 18.29 -39.35
#